data_AF-A0A965S6D2-F1
#
_entry.id   AF-A0A965S6D2-F1
#
_cell.length_a   1.000
_cell.length_b   1.000
_cell.length_c   1.000
_cell.angle_alpha   90.00
_cell.angle_beta   90.00
_cell.angle_gamma   90.00
#
_symmetry.space_group_name_H-M   'P 1'
#
loop_
_entity.id
_entity.type
_entity.pdbx_description
1 polymer ?
#
loop_
_entity_poly.entity_id
_entity_poly.type
_entity_poly.pdbx_seq_one_letter_code
_entity_poly.pdbx_strand_id
1 'polypeptide(L)'
;MAAPRTPPLWQADLDRYRTICEHLQAGPAPRPPAALETGGCLLSGRPWLNPRHVIAEFEWPVQRIGPRFRRKQPDGLPVRLLVFRTVVGGVDTLPGCDASVALVDSLARRRVCGRRQVAELACSLHDSRSVSDAMISSNEQGLQRGLLQLLETFRARGLVLGSLPLFSDVARRQRLAEPTASADNPPP
;
A
#
# COMPACT_ATOMS: atom_id res chain seq x y z
N MET A 1 -49.61 -0.20 7.06
CA MET A 1 -48.37 -0.71 7.68
C MET A 1 -47.62 -1.50 6.63
N ALA A 2 -46.47 -1.02 6.14
CA ALA A 2 -45.65 -1.79 5.21
C ALA A 2 -44.90 -2.88 6.00
N ALA A 3 -44.92 -4.12 5.52
CA ALA A 3 -44.16 -5.21 6.12
C ALA A 3 -42.65 -4.87 6.12
N PRO A 4 -41.88 -5.27 7.15
CA PRO A 4 -40.45 -5.04 7.17
C PRO A 4 -39.81 -5.70 5.95
N ARG A 5 -39.10 -4.89 5.14
CA ARG A 5 -38.40 -5.41 3.96
C ARG A 5 -37.17 -6.18 4.43
N THR A 6 -37.10 -7.46 4.11
CA THR A 6 -35.88 -8.24 4.29
C THR A 6 -34.73 -7.58 3.53
N PRO A 7 -33.60 -7.28 4.19
CA PRO A 7 -32.47 -6.65 3.52
C PRO A 7 -31.88 -7.60 2.46
N PRO A 8 -31.25 -7.08 1.40
CA PRO A 8 -30.50 -7.90 0.45
C PRO A 8 -29.37 -8.68 1.14
N LEU A 9 -29.02 -9.86 0.62
CA LEU A 9 -27.98 -10.73 1.18
C LEU A 9 -26.59 -10.06 1.26
N TRP A 10 -26.31 -9.09 0.39
CA TRP A 10 -25.06 -8.35 0.35
C TRP A 10 -24.99 -7.15 1.32
N GLN A 11 -26.08 -6.85 2.02
CA GLN A 11 -26.20 -5.62 2.83
C GLN A 11 -25.14 -5.56 3.94
N ALA A 12 -24.88 -6.68 4.62
CA ALA A 12 -23.90 -6.74 5.70
C ALA A 12 -22.48 -6.40 5.22
N ASP A 13 -22.06 -6.93 4.07
CA ASP A 13 -20.76 -6.63 3.47
C ASP A 13 -20.66 -5.16 3.05
N LEU A 14 -21.73 -4.60 2.47
CA LEU A 14 -21.75 -3.20 2.08
C LEU A 14 -21.67 -2.27 3.30
N ASP A 15 -22.37 -2.58 4.38
CA ASP A 15 -22.34 -1.79 5.62
C ASP A 15 -20.97 -1.88 6.30
N ARG A 16 -20.34 -3.06 6.30
CA ARG A 16 -18.96 -3.23 6.76
C ARG A 16 -17.98 -2.41 5.91
N TYR A 17 -18.11 -2.46 4.59
CA TYR A 17 -17.27 -1.67 3.68
C TYR A 17 -17.43 -0.17 3.91
N ARG A 18 -18.67 0.32 4.08
CA ARG A 18 -18.94 1.73 4.42
C ARG A 18 -18.32 2.13 5.75
N THR A 19 -18.46 1.29 6.78
CA THR A 19 -17.87 1.54 8.10
C THR A 19 -16.34 1.67 8.00
N ILE A 20 -15.68 0.82 7.20
CA ILE A 20 -14.24 0.93 6.93
C ILE A 20 -13.91 2.27 6.25
N CYS A 21 -14.67 2.67 5.25
CA CYS A 21 -14.45 3.95 4.54
C CYS A 21 -14.60 5.15 5.49
N GLU A 22 -15.68 5.18 6.28
CA GLU A 22 -15.95 6.23 7.27
C GLU A 22 -14.82 6.30 8.31
N HIS A 23 -14.37 5.15 8.82
CA HIS A 23 -13.25 5.07 9.76
C HIS A 23 -11.93 5.60 9.16
N LEU A 24 -11.64 5.27 7.90
CA LEU A 24 -10.44 5.75 7.20
C LEU A 24 -10.47 7.27 6.99
N GLN A 25 -11.65 7.84 6.73
CA GLN A 25 -11.85 9.29 6.61
C GLN A 25 -11.77 10.02 7.95
N ALA A 26 -12.11 9.35 9.05
CA ALA A 26 -12.14 9.94 10.37
C ALA A 26 -10.75 10.34 10.89
N GLY A 27 -10.70 11.50 11.54
CA GLY A 27 -9.52 12.04 12.20
C GLY A 27 -8.50 12.71 11.27
N PRO A 28 -7.44 13.29 11.87
CA PRO A 28 -6.41 13.99 11.12
C PRO A 28 -5.62 13.05 10.21
N ALA A 29 -5.12 13.61 9.10
CA ALA A 29 -4.19 12.91 8.24
C ALA A 29 -2.94 12.52 9.05
N PRO A 30 -2.38 11.32 8.85
CA PRO A 30 -1.13 10.93 9.49
C PRO A 30 -0.04 11.91 9.12
N ARG A 31 0.69 12.42 10.11
CA ARG A 31 1.85 13.26 9.83
C ARG A 31 2.97 12.37 9.30
N PRO A 32 3.43 12.57 8.05
CA PRO A 32 4.55 11.79 7.54
C PRO A 32 5.83 12.10 8.35
N PRO A 33 6.80 11.19 8.41
CA PRO A 33 8.10 11.47 8.99
C PRO A 33 8.75 12.67 8.29
N ALA A 34 9.47 13.51 9.04
CA ALA A 34 10.12 14.70 8.48
C ALA A 34 11.11 14.38 7.35
N ALA A 35 11.74 13.20 7.40
CA ALA A 35 12.69 12.75 6.39
C ALA A 35 12.01 12.07 5.17
N LEU A 36 10.68 12.06 5.07
CA LEU A 36 9.97 11.44 3.96
C LEU A 36 10.16 12.25 2.68
N GLU A 37 10.73 11.63 1.66
CA GLU A 37 10.84 12.19 0.33
C GLU A 37 9.67 11.69 -0.52
N THR A 38 8.68 12.55 -0.78
CA THR A 38 7.53 12.22 -1.65
C THR A 38 7.98 11.88 -3.07
N GLY A 39 9.04 12.54 -3.54
CA GLY A 39 9.73 12.33 -4.82
C GLY A 39 10.78 11.22 -4.80
N GLY A 40 11.13 10.70 -3.62
CA GLY A 40 12.27 9.79 -3.42
C GLY A 40 12.17 8.51 -4.24
N CYS A 41 13.33 7.92 -4.55
CA CYS A 41 13.40 6.64 -5.23
C CYS A 41 12.92 5.53 -4.28
N LEU A 42 11.89 4.79 -4.68
CA LEU A 42 11.33 3.71 -3.89
C LEU A 42 12.29 2.52 -3.78
N LEU A 43 13.15 2.32 -4.78
CA LEU A 43 14.03 1.17 -4.85
C LEU A 43 15.32 1.34 -4.03
N SER A 44 15.87 2.56 -3.97
CA SER A 44 17.04 2.86 -3.14
C SER A 44 16.67 3.26 -1.72
N GLY A 45 15.53 3.92 -1.53
CA GLY A 45 14.99 4.26 -0.20
C GLY A 45 14.14 3.14 0.41
N ARG A 46 13.58 3.42 1.59
CA ARG A 46 12.57 2.57 2.26
C ARG A 46 11.18 3.10 1.90
N PRO A 47 10.37 2.41 1.10
CA PRO A 47 9.03 2.87 0.76
C PRO A 47 8.19 3.06 2.03
N TRP A 48 7.50 4.20 2.11
CA TRP A 48 6.66 4.51 3.24
C TRP A 48 5.20 4.23 2.89
N LEU A 49 4.71 3.10 3.39
CA LEU A 49 3.31 2.72 3.30
C LEU A 49 2.44 3.71 4.08
N ASN A 50 1.35 4.15 3.44
CA ASN A 50 0.33 5.00 4.02
C ASN A 50 -0.31 4.29 5.23
N PRO A 51 -0.26 4.83 6.44
CA PRO A 51 -0.76 4.15 7.63
C PRO A 51 -2.29 4.15 7.73
N ARG A 52 -3.01 4.85 6.84
CA ARG A 52 -4.48 4.79 6.73
C ARG A 52 -4.87 3.83 5.61
N HIS A 53 -4.59 2.55 5.80
CA HIS A 53 -5.04 1.48 4.93
C HIS A 53 -5.63 0.33 5.75
N VAL A 54 -6.51 -0.44 5.12
CA VAL A 54 -7.12 -1.67 5.65
C VAL A 54 -7.14 -2.70 4.52
N ILE A 55 -6.81 -3.94 4.84
CA ILE A 55 -7.05 -5.09 3.97
C ILE A 55 -8.31 -5.77 4.48
N ALA A 56 -9.31 -5.95 3.60
CA ALA A 56 -10.57 -6.58 3.97
C ALA A 56 -11.06 -7.52 2.85
N GLU A 57 -11.72 -8.59 3.27
CA GLU A 57 -12.37 -9.56 2.39
C GLU A 57 -13.88 -9.45 2.53
N PHE A 58 -14.57 -9.59 1.41
CA PHE A 58 -16.02 -9.55 1.30
C PHE A 58 -16.50 -10.72 0.43
N GLU A 59 -17.59 -11.36 0.81
CA GLU A 59 -18.22 -12.38 -0.03
C GLU A 59 -18.82 -11.77 -1.29
N TRP A 60 -19.27 -10.52 -1.18
CA TRP A 60 -19.85 -9.77 -2.29
C TRP A 60 -18.89 -8.72 -2.84
N PRO A 61 -18.93 -8.41 -4.15
CA PRO A 61 -18.11 -7.36 -4.74
C PRO A 61 -18.67 -5.97 -4.38
N VAL A 62 -18.50 -5.56 -3.12
CA VAL A 62 -19.06 -4.34 -2.52
C VAL A 62 -18.82 -3.07 -3.34
N GLN A 63 -17.68 -2.98 -4.01
CA GLN A 63 -17.29 -1.87 -4.90
C GLN A 63 -18.12 -1.78 -6.19
N ARG A 64 -18.86 -2.83 -6.55
CA ARG A 64 -19.76 -2.90 -7.72
C ARG A 64 -21.24 -2.77 -7.33
N ILE A 65 -21.55 -2.77 -6.03
CA ILE A 65 -22.93 -2.70 -5.55
C ILE A 65 -23.44 -1.26 -5.68
N GLY A 66 -24.57 -1.13 -6.37
CA GLY A 66 -25.25 0.14 -6.58
C GLY A 66 -26.72 -0.10 -6.95
N PRO A 67 -27.48 0.95 -7.34
CA PRO A 67 -28.93 0.83 -7.60
C PRO A 67 -29.31 -0.21 -8.66
N ARG A 68 -28.39 -0.56 -9.57
CA ARG A 68 -28.57 -1.55 -10.63
C ARG A 68 -27.96 -2.92 -10.32
N PHE A 69 -27.42 -3.13 -9.12
CA PHE A 69 -26.86 -4.42 -8.74
C PHE A 69 -27.99 -5.44 -8.55
N ARG A 70 -28.01 -6.48 -9.38
CA ARG A 70 -29.09 -7.49 -9.42
C ARG A 70 -28.64 -8.91 -9.05
N ARG A 71 -27.36 -9.11 -8.71
CA ARG A 71 -26.85 -10.45 -8.39
C ARG A 71 -27.53 -11.00 -7.14
N LYS A 72 -27.92 -12.27 -7.23
CA LYS A 72 -28.58 -13.02 -6.15
C LYS A 72 -27.63 -14.01 -5.46
N GLN A 73 -26.41 -14.17 -5.98
CA GLN A 73 -25.34 -15.00 -5.42
C GLN A 73 -23.99 -14.27 -5.57
N PRO A 74 -23.02 -14.52 -4.67
CA PRO A 74 -21.66 -13.97 -4.75
C PRO A 74 -20.87 -14.54 -5.94
N ASP A 75 -19.69 -13.97 -6.22
CA ASP A 75 -18.88 -14.27 -7.41
C ASP A 75 -18.09 -15.60 -7.31
N GLY A 76 -18.35 -16.40 -6.27
CA GLY A 76 -17.77 -17.73 -6.04
C GLY A 76 -16.49 -17.74 -5.22
N LEU A 77 -15.72 -16.65 -5.23
CA LEU A 77 -14.58 -16.43 -4.35
C LEU A 77 -14.71 -15.08 -3.63
N PRO A 78 -14.24 -14.97 -2.36
CA PRO A 78 -14.21 -13.69 -1.67
C PRO A 78 -13.41 -12.65 -2.44
N VAL A 79 -13.93 -11.43 -2.45
CA VAL A 79 -13.27 -10.26 -3.01
C VAL A 79 -12.42 -9.62 -1.92
N ARG A 80 -11.10 -9.72 -2.07
CA ARG A 80 -10.15 -9.00 -1.22
C ARG A 80 -9.88 -7.61 -1.76
N LEU A 81 -9.96 -6.60 -0.90
CA LEU A 81 -9.72 -5.20 -1.23
C LEU A 81 -8.64 -4.60 -0.32
N LEU A 82 -7.79 -3.78 -0.91
CA LEU A 82 -6.94 -2.81 -0.21
C LEU A 82 -7.68 -1.48 -0.21
N VAL A 83 -8.16 -1.03 0.95
CA VAL A 83 -8.92 0.22 1.12
C VAL A 83 -8.05 1.22 1.86
N PHE A 84 -7.87 2.43 1.35
CA PHE A 84 -6.98 3.42 1.97
C PHE A 84 -7.43 4.85 1.74
N ARG A 85 -7.04 5.74 2.64
CA ARG A 85 -7.28 7.19 2.49
C ARG A 85 -6.15 7.81 1.69
N THR A 86 -6.44 8.44 0.57
CA THR A 86 -5.47 9.13 -0.27
C THR A 86 -4.97 10.42 0.38
N VAL A 87 -3.86 10.95 -0.12
CA VAL A 87 -3.29 12.23 0.35
C VAL A 87 -4.20 13.44 0.09
N VAL A 88 -5.10 13.34 -0.89
CA VAL A 88 -6.12 14.38 -1.18
C VAL A 88 -7.36 14.23 -0.27
N GLY A 89 -7.38 13.25 0.63
CA GLY A 89 -8.39 13.09 1.68
C GLY A 89 -9.54 12.15 1.35
N GLY A 90 -9.65 11.65 0.11
CA GLY A 90 -10.66 10.67 -0.29
C GLY A 90 -10.30 9.23 0.10
N VAL A 91 -11.26 8.31 0.01
CA VAL A 91 -11.00 6.87 0.14
C VAL A 91 -10.91 6.27 -1.24
N ASP A 92 -9.91 5.42 -1.43
CA ASP A 92 -9.68 4.70 -2.67
C ASP A 92 -9.45 3.22 -2.40
N THR A 93 -9.61 2.43 -3.45
CA THR A 93 -9.51 0.97 -3.38
C THR A 93 -8.63 0.40 -4.49
N LEU A 94 -7.95 -0.70 -4.17
CA LEU A 94 -7.26 -1.55 -5.13
C LEU A 94 -7.66 -3.02 -4.89
N PRO A 95 -7.65 -3.88 -5.92
CA PRO A 95 -7.77 -5.32 -5.72
C PRO A 95 -6.66 -5.83 -4.80
N GLY A 96 -7.02 -6.71 -3.87
CA GLY A 96 -6.11 -7.35 -2.92
C GLY A 96 -5.68 -8.74 -3.37
N CYS A 97 -5.05 -8.88 -4.54
CA CYS A 97 -4.46 -10.18 -4.90
C CYS A 97 -3.31 -10.55 -3.95
N ASP A 98 -2.89 -11.82 -3.93
CA ASP A 98 -1.88 -12.33 -2.98
C ASP A 98 -0.56 -11.55 -3.06
N ALA A 99 -0.10 -11.24 -4.27
CA ALA A 99 1.11 -10.43 -4.47
C ALA A 99 0.98 -9.03 -3.85
N SER A 100 -0.22 -8.43 -3.94
CA SER A 100 -0.46 -7.09 -3.42
C SER A 100 -0.53 -7.03 -1.90
N VAL A 101 -1.18 -8.01 -1.27
CA VAL A 101 -1.22 -8.16 0.18
C VAL A 101 0.18 -8.44 0.71
N ALA A 102 0.90 -9.37 0.10
CA ALA A 102 2.24 -9.73 0.52
C ALA A 102 3.22 -8.54 0.39
N LEU A 103 3.06 -7.70 -0.64
CA LEU A 103 3.82 -6.47 -0.75
C LEU A 103 3.47 -5.50 0.36
N VAL A 104 2.18 -5.26 0.64
CA VAL A 104 1.75 -4.39 1.75
C VAL A 104 2.36 -4.85 3.09
N ASP A 105 2.30 -6.14 3.38
CA ASP A 105 2.88 -6.74 4.60
C ASP A 105 4.42 -6.64 4.64
N SER A 106 5.09 -6.77 3.49
CA SER A 106 6.53 -6.56 3.37
C SER A 106 6.91 -5.09 3.66
N LEU A 107 6.15 -4.15 3.09
CA LEU A 107 6.36 -2.71 3.28
C LEU A 107 6.07 -2.27 4.72
N ALA A 108 5.03 -2.81 5.36
CA ALA A 108 4.66 -2.50 6.74
C ALA A 108 5.78 -2.83 7.74
N ARG A 109 6.60 -3.85 7.46
CA ARG A 109 7.75 -4.23 8.30
C ARG A 109 8.93 -3.25 8.24
N ARG A 110 9.02 -2.39 7.20
CA ARG A 110 9.97 -1.25 7.06
C ARG A 110 11.46 -1.55 7.36
N ARG A 111 11.95 -2.74 6.99
CA ARG A 111 13.31 -3.19 7.38
C ARG A 111 14.43 -2.76 6.43
N VAL A 112 14.19 -2.78 5.11
CA VAL A 112 15.22 -2.62 4.07
C VAL A 112 14.73 -1.75 2.92
N CYS A 113 15.60 -1.41 1.96
CA CYS A 113 15.20 -0.64 0.78
C CYS A 113 14.22 -1.42 -0.11
N GLY A 114 13.43 -0.70 -0.92
CA GLY A 114 12.38 -1.31 -1.73
C GLY A 114 12.89 -2.34 -2.72
N ARG A 115 14.10 -2.15 -3.28
CA ARG A 115 14.72 -3.15 -4.17
C ARG A 115 14.87 -4.50 -3.49
N ARG A 116 15.38 -4.50 -2.25
CA ARG A 116 15.61 -5.71 -1.48
C ARG A 116 14.30 -6.35 -1.03
N GLN A 117 13.32 -5.53 -0.59
CA GLN A 117 11.99 -6.02 -0.24
C GLN A 117 11.29 -6.73 -1.42
N VAL A 118 11.38 -6.14 -2.61
CA VAL A 118 10.79 -6.73 -3.82
C VAL A 118 11.50 -8.02 -4.23
N ALA A 119 12.83 -8.05 -4.18
CA ALA A 119 13.60 -9.27 -4.47
C ALA A 119 13.28 -10.40 -3.48
N GLU A 120 13.35 -10.13 -2.17
CA GLU A 120 13.05 -11.11 -1.12
C GLU A 120 11.62 -11.65 -1.24
N LEU A 121 10.65 -10.77 -1.57
CA LEU A 121 9.27 -11.19 -1.75
C LEU A 121 9.07 -12.00 -3.03
N ALA A 122 9.73 -11.63 -4.14
CA ALA A 122 9.65 -12.39 -5.39
C ALA A 122 10.16 -13.83 -5.20
N CYS A 123 11.31 -14.01 -4.53
CA CYS A 123 11.82 -15.34 -4.19
C CYS A 123 10.81 -16.11 -3.33
N SER A 124 10.29 -15.49 -2.26
CA SER A 124 9.34 -16.14 -1.34
C SER A 124 8.04 -16.59 -2.00
N LEU A 125 7.49 -15.77 -2.92
CA LEU A 125 6.26 -16.10 -3.65
C LEU A 125 6.50 -17.20 -4.69
N HIS A 126 7.66 -17.19 -5.34
CA HIS A 126 8.06 -18.24 -6.28
C HIS A 126 8.16 -19.61 -5.58
N ASP A 127 8.85 -19.66 -4.44
CA ASP A 127 9.07 -20.89 -3.67
C ASP A 127 7.77 -21.50 -3.15
N SER A 128 6.83 -20.64 -2.73
CA SER A 128 5.55 -21.08 -2.15
C SER A 128 4.56 -21.60 -3.21
N ARG A 129 4.87 -21.48 -4.52
CA ARG A 129 3.94 -21.69 -5.65
C ARG A 129 2.57 -21.02 -5.46
N SER A 130 2.50 -20.01 -4.60
CA SER A 130 1.27 -19.37 -4.14
C SER A 130 0.95 -18.17 -5.04
N VAL A 131 0.95 -18.41 -6.35
CA VAL A 131 0.58 -17.38 -7.33
C VAL A 131 -0.48 -17.99 -8.23
N SER A 132 -1.74 -17.87 -7.79
CA SER A 132 -2.90 -18.12 -8.66
C SER A 132 -3.24 -16.92 -9.54
N ASP A 133 -2.34 -15.94 -9.63
CA ASP A 133 -2.61 -14.65 -10.25
C ASP A 133 -2.10 -14.63 -11.71
N ALA A 134 -3.03 -14.67 -12.67
CA ALA A 134 -2.73 -14.70 -14.11
C ALA A 134 -1.96 -13.46 -14.60
N MET A 135 -1.89 -12.40 -13.79
CA MET A 135 -1.25 -11.12 -14.15
C MET A 135 0.26 -11.11 -13.91
N ILE A 136 0.82 -12.08 -13.17
CA ILE A 136 2.23 -12.12 -12.83
C ILE A 136 2.85 -13.44 -13.30
N SER A 137 3.91 -13.35 -14.10
CA SER A 137 4.63 -14.51 -14.63
C SER A 137 5.09 -15.43 -13.50
N SER A 138 4.99 -16.75 -13.70
CA SER A 138 5.31 -17.76 -12.69
C SER A 138 6.81 -17.90 -12.36
N ASN A 139 7.68 -17.22 -13.12
CA ASN A 139 9.12 -17.17 -12.83
C ASN A 139 9.49 -15.96 -11.96
N GLU A 140 10.57 -16.10 -11.19
CA GLU A 140 11.05 -15.09 -10.23
C GLU A 140 11.26 -13.71 -10.86
N GLN A 141 11.89 -13.63 -12.03
CA GLN A 141 12.15 -12.36 -12.72
C GLN A 141 10.85 -11.66 -13.15
N GLY A 142 9.83 -12.44 -13.52
CA GLY A 142 8.50 -11.96 -13.84
C GLY A 142 7.76 -11.46 -12.61
N LEU A 143 7.83 -12.21 -11.51
CA LEU A 143 7.33 -11.80 -10.19
C LEU A 143 7.96 -10.48 -9.75
N GLN A 144 9.28 -10.38 -9.86
CA GLN A 144 10.01 -9.16 -9.51
C GLN A 144 9.52 -7.97 -10.34
N ARG A 145 9.39 -8.12 -11.67
CA ARG A 145 8.84 -7.06 -12.53
C ARG A 145 7.41 -6.67 -12.17
N GLY A 146 6.54 -7.64 -11.91
CA GLY A 146 5.16 -7.39 -11.48
C GLY A 146 5.08 -6.64 -10.15
N LEU A 147 5.89 -7.04 -9.17
CA LEU A 147 5.97 -6.37 -7.86
C LEU A 147 6.51 -4.94 -7.98
N LEU A 148 7.46 -4.67 -8.88
CA LEU A 148 7.93 -3.30 -9.16
C LEU A 148 6.81 -2.44 -9.75
N GLN A 149 6.05 -2.95 -10.71
CA GLN A 149 4.90 -2.24 -11.29
C GLN A 149 3.81 -1.99 -10.25
N LEU A 150 3.58 -2.95 -9.36
CA LEU A 150 2.63 -2.82 -8.27
C LEU A 150 3.08 -1.75 -7.26
N LEU A 151 4.37 -1.71 -6.92
CA LEU A 151 4.94 -0.70 -6.03
C LEU A 151 4.76 0.73 -6.58
N GLU A 152 5.00 0.92 -7.88
CA GLU A 152 4.74 2.21 -8.54
C GLU A 152 3.25 2.53 -8.63
N THR A 153 2.40 1.52 -8.87
CA THR A 153 0.94 1.68 -8.83
C THR A 153 0.48 2.14 -7.45
N PHE A 154 1.02 1.55 -6.38
CA PHE A 154 0.73 1.95 -5.01
C PHE A 154 1.14 3.41 -4.75
N ARG A 155 2.27 3.85 -5.29
CA ARG A 155 2.68 5.26 -5.19
C ARG A 155 1.74 6.18 -5.95
N ALA A 156 1.46 5.88 -7.21
CA ALA A 156 0.59 6.69 -8.06
C ALA A 156 -0.82 6.85 -7.47
N ARG A 157 -1.30 5.83 -6.75
CA ARG A 157 -2.62 5.81 -6.11
C ARG A 157 -2.61 6.41 -4.69
N GLY A 158 -1.43 6.63 -4.10
CA GLY A 158 -1.30 7.18 -2.74
C GLY A 158 -1.39 6.16 -1.61
N LEU A 159 -1.21 4.87 -1.90
CA LEU A 159 -0.99 3.83 -0.89
C LEU A 159 0.47 3.83 -0.40
N VAL A 160 1.43 4.22 -1.23
CA VAL A 160 2.83 4.53 -0.83
C VAL A 160 3.05 6.03 -0.98
N LEU A 161 3.45 6.72 0.09
CA LEU A 161 3.54 8.19 0.06
C LEU A 161 4.90 8.74 -0.37
N GLY A 162 5.92 7.88 -0.48
CA GLY A 162 7.27 8.27 -0.81
C GLY A 162 8.27 7.26 -0.28
N SER A 163 9.54 7.67 -0.16
CA SER A 163 10.57 6.85 0.47
C SER A 163 11.32 7.61 1.56
N LEU A 164 11.72 6.87 2.58
CA LEU A 164 12.64 7.35 3.60
C LEU A 164 14.08 7.03 3.17
N PRO A 165 15.04 7.94 3.37
CA PRO A 165 16.44 7.62 3.16
C PRO A 165 16.88 6.46 4.06
N LEU A 166 17.89 5.72 3.59
CA LEU A 166 18.58 4.73 4.43
C LEU A 166 19.42 5.47 5.48
N PHE A 167 19.62 4.86 6.65
CA PHE A 167 20.39 5.49 7.74
C PHE A 167 21.80 5.93 7.30
N SER A 168 22.42 5.19 6.38
CA SER A 168 23.71 5.53 5.76
C SER A 168 23.68 6.86 4.99
N ASP A 169 22.55 7.21 4.36
CA ASP A 169 22.41 8.43 3.57
C ASP A 169 22.15 9.66 4.45
N VAL A 170 21.42 9.49 5.56
CA VAL A 170 21.15 10.59 6.51
C VAL A 170 22.46 11.09 7.13
N ALA A 171 23.30 10.18 7.62
CA ALA A 171 24.60 10.51 8.20
C ALA A 171 25.59 11.10 7.18
N ARG A 172 25.45 10.76 5.90
CA ARG A 172 26.26 11.35 4.81
C ARG A 172 25.81 12.76 4.48
N ARG A 173 24.50 13.02 4.42
CA ARG A 173 23.94 14.35 4.15
C ARG A 173 24.16 15.32 5.30
N GLN A 174 24.07 14.88 6.55
CA GLN A 174 24.39 15.72 7.71
C GLN A 174 25.86 16.18 7.68
N ARG A 175 26.79 15.30 7.31
CA ARG A 175 28.22 15.65 7.12
C ARG A 175 28.50 16.61 5.96
N LEU A 176 27.68 16.59 4.91
CA LEU A 176 27.81 17.51 3.77
C LEU A 176 27.13 18.86 4.02
N ALA A 177 26.21 18.93 4.99
CA ALA A 177 25.48 20.14 5.37
C ALA A 177 26.15 20.92 6.50
N GLU A 178 27.17 20.35 7.16
CA GLU A 178 28.05 21.12 8.04
C GLU A 178 28.93 22.01 7.14
N PRO A 179 28.84 23.35 7.24
CA PRO A 179 29.82 24.20 6.59
C PRO A 179 31.17 23.81 7.18
N THR A 180 32.12 23.46 6.33
CA THR A 180 33.54 23.39 6.71
C THR A 180 33.86 24.67 7.46
N ALA A 181 33.92 24.59 8.79
CA ALA A 181 34.42 25.66 9.62
C ALA A 181 35.83 25.93 9.11
N SER A 182 35.94 27.06 8.42
CA SER A 182 37.13 27.49 7.71
C SER A 182 38.30 27.45 8.66
N ALA A 183 39.35 26.76 8.24
CA ALA A 183 40.68 26.95 8.77
C ALA A 183 41.04 28.42 8.62
N ASP A 184 40.99 29.18 9.70
CA ASP A 184 41.71 30.43 9.79
C ASP A 184 42.05 30.75 11.25
N ASN A 185 43.28 30.43 11.63
CA ASN A 185 43.95 31.15 12.70
C ASN A 185 45.47 31.08 12.45
N PRO A 186 46.10 32.16 11.95
CA PRO A 186 47.55 32.32 12.00
C PRO A 186 47.99 32.91 13.36
N PRO A 187 49.29 32.82 13.72
CA PRO A 187 49.75 32.87 15.10
C PRO A 187 49.96 34.29 15.62
N PRO A 188 50.10 34.43 16.95
CA PRO A 188 51.28 35.11 17.51
C PRO A 188 52.18 34.18 18.33
#